data_AF-A0A353NLA8-F1
#
_entry.id   AF-A0A353NLA8-F1
#
_cell.length_a   1.000
_cell.length_b   1.000
_cell.length_c   1.000
_cell.angle_alpha   90.00
_cell.angle_beta   90.00
_cell.angle_gamma   90.00
#
_symmetry.space_group_name_H-M   'P 1'
#
loop_
_entity.id
_entity.type
_entity.pdbx_description
1 polymer ?
#
loop_
_entity_poly.entity_id
_entity_poly.type
_entity_poly.pdbx_seq_one_letter_code
_entity_poly.pdbx_strand_id
1 'polypeptide(L)' 'MNLDPGKMCFGLTDDLDRQSFVTFLQLCGQRELAELLAERMSGEEMLQVVDSFFLLLKKHLSKDEYHRYFLLDPHHHHEE' A
#
# COMPACT_ATOMS: atom_id res chain seq x y z
N MET A 1 -4.76 -0.10 16.34
CA MET A 1 -5.97 0.13 15.54
C MET A 1 -6.71 -1.18 15.44
N ASN A 2 -8.01 -1.22 15.72
CA ASN A 2 -8.81 -2.44 15.59
C ASN A 2 -9.27 -2.52 14.13
N LEU A 3 -8.55 -3.31 13.32
CA LEU A 3 -8.92 -3.56 11.93
C LEU A 3 -10.17 -4.45 11.93
N ASP A 4 -11.25 -4.00 11.29
CA ASP A 4 -12.49 -4.76 11.18
C ASP A 4 -12.78 -5.06 9.71
N PRO A 5 -12.30 -6.21 9.18
CA PRO A 5 -12.51 -6.59 7.79
C PRO A 5 -14.01 -6.67 7.42
N GLY A 6 -14.88 -6.97 8.40
CA GLY A 6 -16.32 -7.10 8.20
C GLY A 6 -17.02 -5.77 7.89
N LYS A 7 -16.33 -4.65 8.03
CA LYS A 7 -16.84 -3.31 7.71
C LYS A 7 -16.38 -2.76 6.37
N MET A 8 -15.53 -3.48 5.64
CA MET A 8 -15.12 -3.07 4.30
C MET A 8 -16.32 -3.17 3.36
N CYS A 9 -16.75 -2.05 2.81
CA CYS A 9 -17.87 -1.96 1.88
C CYS A 9 -17.49 -0.95 0.79
N PHE A 10 -17.52 -1.41 -0.46
CA PHE A 10 -17.25 -0.59 -1.64
C PHE A 10 -18.54 -0.35 -2.42
N GLY A 11 -18.68 0.83 -3.04
CA GLY A 11 -19.77 1.14 -3.96
C GLY A 11 -21.04 1.70 -3.30
N LEU A 12 -20.98 2.08 -2.01
CA LEU A 12 -22.11 2.74 -1.32
C LEU A 12 -21.92 4.26 -1.27
N THR A 13 -20.74 4.72 -0.85
CA THR A 13 -20.40 6.15 -0.81
C THR A 13 -18.89 6.32 -0.93
N ASP A 14 -18.42 7.40 -1.56
CA ASP A 14 -16.99 7.69 -1.70
C ASP A 14 -16.24 7.72 -0.36
N ASP A 15 -16.88 8.18 0.71
CA ASP A 15 -16.27 8.27 2.04
C ASP A 15 -16.04 6.87 2.64
N LEU A 16 -17.05 6.01 2.53
CA LEU A 16 -16.95 4.61 2.97
C LEU A 16 -15.94 3.82 2.12
N ASP A 17 -15.87 4.10 0.83
CA ASP A 17 -14.91 3.47 -0.07
C ASP A 17 -13.47 3.86 0.32
N ARG A 18 -13.22 5.12 0.68
CA ARG A 18 -11.92 5.56 1.20
C ARG A 18 -11.56 4.88 2.51
N GLN A 19 -12.50 4.79 3.46
CA GLN A 19 -12.28 4.11 4.75
C GLN A 19 -12.01 2.61 4.56
N SER A 20 -12.76 1.98 3.66
CA SER A 20 -12.58 0.57 3.30
C SER A 20 -11.23 0.35 2.61
N PHE A 21 -10.81 1.26 1.73
CA PHE A 21 -9.52 1.19 1.06
C PHE A 21 -8.34 1.31 2.03
N VAL A 22 -8.43 2.20 3.03
CA VAL A 22 -7.41 2.30 4.10
C VAL A 22 -7.32 0.98 4.87
N THR A 23 -8.47 0.41 5.25
CA THR A 23 -8.52 -0.87 5.97
C THR A 23 -7.91 -2.00 5.14
N PHE A 24 -8.25 -2.06 3.84
CA PHE A 24 -7.71 -3.03 2.90
C PHE A 24 -6.17 -2.96 2.84
N LEU A 25 -5.60 -1.77 2.66
CA LEU A 25 -4.14 -1.59 2.61
C LEU A 25 -3.46 -2.03 3.92
N GLN A 26 -4.07 -1.74 5.07
CA GLN A 26 -3.56 -2.16 6.37
C GLN A 26 -3.60 -3.69 6.55
N LEU A 27 -4.64 -4.36 6.04
CA LEU A 27 -4.72 -5.83 6.03
C LEU A 27 -3.64 -6.43 5.12
N CYS A 28 -3.46 -5.88 3.91
CA CYS A 28 -2.42 -6.30 2.97
C CYS A 28 -1.00 -6.12 3.55
N GLY A 29 -0.79 -5.09 4.36
CA GLY A 29 0.49 -4.81 5.03
C GLY A 29 0.77 -5.67 6.26
N GLN A 30 -0.13 -6.59 6.65
CA GLN A 30 0.14 -7.51 7.76
C GLN A 30 1.29 -8.45 7.40
N ARG A 31 2.24 -8.57 8.33
CA ARG A 31 3.47 -9.36 8.14
C ARG A 31 3.15 -10.81 7.76
N GLU A 32 2.23 -11.44 8.48
CA GLU A 32 1.86 -12.83 8.28
C GLU A 32 1.22 -13.07 6.90
N LEU A 33 0.43 -12.11 6.40
CA LEU A 33 -0.17 -12.19 5.07
C LEU A 33 0.88 -11.93 3.97
N ALA A 34 1.76 -10.95 4.18
CA ALA A 34 2.82 -10.62 3.24
C ALA A 34 3.81 -11.79 3.07
N GLU A 35 4.23 -12.40 4.17
CA GLU A 35 5.08 -13.62 4.17
C GLU A 35 4.38 -14.76 3.44
N LEU A 36 3.10 -15.03 3.73
CA LEU A 36 2.33 -16.10 3.09
C LEU A 36 2.14 -15.89 1.58
N LEU A 37 1.94 -14.65 1.13
CA LEU A 37 1.82 -14.35 -0.30
C LEU A 37 3.16 -14.49 -1.01
N ALA A 38 4.26 -14.02 -0.41
CA ALA A 38 5.60 -14.14 -0.97
C ALA A 38 6.03 -15.60 -1.15
N GLU A 39 5.60 -16.51 -0.27
CA GLU A 39 5.85 -17.96 -0.42
C GLU A 39 5.06 -18.62 -1.55
N ARG A 40 3.91 -18.07 -1.92
CA ARG A 40 2.97 -18.70 -2.88
C ARG A 40 3.05 -18.13 -4.28
N MET A 41 3.44 -16.87 -4.41
CA MET A 41 3.49 -16.17 -5.68
C MET A 41 4.76 -16.52 -6.46
N SER A 42 4.61 -16.64 -7.77
CA SER A 42 5.75 -16.71 -8.69
C SER A 42 6.47 -15.36 -8.78
N GLY A 43 7.71 -15.38 -9.29
CA GLY A 43 8.47 -14.15 -9.54
C GLY A 43 7.74 -13.16 -10.44
N GLU A 44 7.03 -13.66 -11.46
CA GLU A 44 6.26 -12.82 -12.39
C GLU A 44 5.08 -12.13 -11.70
N GLU A 45 4.32 -12.87 -10.87
CA GLU A 45 3.20 -12.31 -10.12
C GLU A 45 3.67 -11.25 -9.10
N MET A 46 4.79 -11.49 -8.42
CA MET A 46 5.37 -10.51 -7.49
C MET A 46 5.75 -9.22 -8.23
N LEU A 47 6.38 -9.33 -9.40
CA LEU A 47 6.74 -8.16 -10.21
C LEU A 47 5.51 -7.38 -10.67
N GLN A 48 4.45 -8.06 -11.13
CA GLN A 48 3.20 -7.40 -11.54
C GLN A 48 2.57 -6.60 -10.40
N VAL A 49 2.56 -7.15 -9.19
CA VAL A 49 2.04 -6.45 -8.00
C VAL A 49 2.90 -5.24 -7.67
N VAL A 50 4.22 -5.40 -7.63
CA VAL A 50 5.15 -4.29 -7.36
C VAL A 50 5.01 -3.18 -8.39
N ASP A 51 4.94 -3.50 -9.69
CA ASP A 51 4.76 -2.52 -10.76
C ASP A 51 3.45 -1.76 -10.62
N SER A 52 2.36 -2.46 -10.30
CA SER A 52 1.04 -1.85 -10.07
C SER A 52 1.06 -0.86 -8.90
N PHE A 53 1.67 -1.25 -7.78
CA PHE A 53 1.82 -0.38 -6.61
C PHE A 53 2.75 0.79 -6.91
N PHE A 54 3.86 0.57 -7.61
CA PHE A 54 4.81 1.61 -7.94
C PHE A 54 4.19 2.69 -8.83
N LEU A 55 3.34 2.31 -9.79
CA LEU A 55 2.58 3.26 -10.60
C LEU A 55 1.62 4.12 -9.75
N LEU A 56 0.97 3.53 -8.75
CA LEU A 56 0.11 4.28 -7.81
C LEU A 56 0.94 5.26 -6.98
N LEU A 57 2.07 4.81 -6.43
CA LEU A 57 2.95 5.65 -5.63
C LEU A 57 3.47 6.84 -6.45
N LYS A 58 3.99 6.57 -7.65
CA LYS A 58 4.49 7.60 -8.56
C LYS A 58 3.42 8.62 -8.96
N LYS A 59 2.16 8.19 -9.09
CA LYS A 59 1.05 9.06 -9.50
C LYS A 59 0.53 9.94 -8.35
N HIS A 60 0.59 9.45 -7.12
CA HIS A 60 -0.11 10.06 -5.99
C HIS A 60 0.80 10.63 -4.90
N LEU A 61 2.08 10.29 -4.88
CA LEU A 61 3.04 10.82 -3.91
C LEU A 61 4.00 11.78 -4.61
N SER A 62 4.29 12.89 -3.95
CA SER A 62 5.47 13.70 -4.25
C SER A 62 6.76 12.95 -3.90
N LYS A 63 7.90 13.48 -4.37
CA LYS A 63 9.23 12.91 -4.04
C LYS A 63 9.40 12.80 -2.52
N ASP A 64 9.11 13.87 -1.79
CA ASP A 64 9.27 13.91 -0.33
C ASP A 64 8.36 12.91 0.38
N GLU A 65 7.11 12.77 -0.08
CA GLU A 65 6.17 11.79 0.49
C GLU A 65 6.60 10.35 0.20
N TYR A 66 7.13 10.07 -0.98
CA TYR A 66 7.67 8.76 -1.32
C TYR A 66 8.85 8.39 -0.40
N HIS A 67 9.79 9.33 -0.22
CA HIS A 67 10.94 9.15 0.66
C HIS A 67 10.51 8.95 2.12
N ARG A 68 9.61 9.80 2.62
CA ARG A 68 9.15 9.75 4.00
C ARG A 68 8.31 8.51 4.32
N TYR A 69 7.33 8.18 3.48
CA TYR A 69 6.32 7.16 3.81
C TYR A 69 6.62 5.78 3.25
N PHE A 70 7.24 5.68 2.08
CA PHE A 70 7.53 4.39 1.45
C PHE A 70 8.96 3.92 1.72
N LEU A 71 9.95 4.80 1.55
CA LEU A 71 11.36 4.47 1.83
C LEU A 71 11.73 4.59 3.31
N LEU A 72 10.84 5.17 4.13
CA LEU A 72 11.08 5.44 5.55
C LEU A 72 12.36 6.29 5.79
N ASP A 73 12.71 7.09 4.78
CA ASP A 73 13.86 7.98 4.77
C ASP A 73 13.39 9.44 4.62
N PRO A 74 13.03 10.11 5.72
CA PRO A 74 12.56 11.48 5.69
C PRO A 74 13.68 12.50 5.38
N HIS A 75 14.93 12.06 5.26
CA HIS A 75 16.12 12.92 5.19
C HIS A 75 16.76 12.96 3.80
N HIS A 76 15.98 12.84 2.72
CA HIS A 76 16.51 13.10 1.38
C HIS A 76 16.79 14.61 1.22
N HIS A 77 17.89 15.05 1.84
CA HIS A 77 18.54 16.30 1.56
C HIS A 77 18.75 16.34 0.05
N HIS A 78 18.21 17.40 -0.55
CA HIS A 78 18.78 17.95 -1.78
C HIS A 78 20.28 18.16 -1.53
N GLU A 79 21.10 17.18 -1.89
CA GLU A 79 22.47 17.48 -2.30
C GLU A 79 22.38 17.91 -3.77
N GLU A 80 22.44 19.24 -3.91
CA GLU A 80 22.78 20.10 -5.07
C GLU A 80 22.65 19.55 -6.50
#